data_AF-A0A8I6SES7-F1
#
_entry.id   AF-A0A8I6SES7-F1
#
_cell.length_a   1.000
_cell.length_b   1.000
_cell.length_c   1.000
_cell.angle_alpha   90.00
_cell.angle_beta   90.00
_cell.angle_gamma   90.00
#
_symmetry.space_group_name_H-M   'P 1'
#
loop_
_entity.id
_entity.type
_entity.pdbx_description
1 polymer ?
#
loop_
_entity_poly.entity_id
_entity_poly.type
_entity_poly.pdbx_seq_one_letter_code
_entity_poly.pdbx_strand_id
1 'polypeptide(L)'
;MSERTIAESKLKRFLLYGSEELVYFPGSRVQYGHYLGANLASLRNLLNQVDKQKIFDLVKIVQNEKLASHICIVPLVISECCKISGWKEDALEFALTVLRTDKEFLMFCKFSYEILPDIGIGPLVTKFIREWYRRLHFWELVEIVSERPCCYGWYHRDVIKLANVNSPCPPRGAAFAYATGGAELMNQLYGNDGEAREVVQHLNRVEAFKNETDADKAVIEIGAYMHPIHTTNKSLLGNKQVWKALIRQMNLQELLTRLPTIQKKGFLRCPVLYSWDPHFVPHLCDRLESLGAVLQSKISPSRSCIEHQRWKNSSQLFCKRFSKPKSVNQDILNALKKQMEKALKNNAKMTTKNITVIVDCHKLSSSYCSHKRFVQADMAAAVTALYFGNTLANTKVLIFKGICHQYLQPRTSLDDVLSLISTDTAGSSSTREIGLYLSPTNSETLDTDLFVVIGANINYENYMKNVEDHGKENPRAPKFAFCSLGGIPNDRTFKYDKDVLLTSGFDDKVCEIIASFSNF
;
A
#
# COMPACT_ATOMS: atom_id res chain seq x y z
N MET A 1 -2.51 27.03 20.33
CA MET A 1 -3.04 26.75 18.98
C MET A 1 -4.54 26.93 19.02
N SER A 2 -5.17 27.54 18.00
CA SER A 2 -6.63 27.63 17.93
C SER A 2 -7.25 26.25 17.68
N GLU A 3 -8.51 26.05 18.07
CA GLU A 3 -9.23 24.79 17.83
C GLU A 3 -9.27 24.42 16.34
N ARG A 4 -9.41 25.41 15.46
CA ARG A 4 -9.36 25.22 14.00
C ARG A 4 -8.02 24.67 13.52
N THR A 5 -6.90 25.17 14.05
CA THR A 5 -5.57 24.65 13.69
C THR A 5 -5.37 23.20 14.16
N ILE A 6 -5.96 22.82 15.29
CA ILE A 6 -5.94 21.42 15.77
C ILE A 6 -6.78 20.53 14.85
N ALA A 7 -7.98 20.97 14.48
CA ALA A 7 -8.86 20.24 13.56
C ALA A 7 -8.19 20.02 12.19
N GLU A 8 -7.58 21.05 11.60
CA GLU A 8 -6.83 20.89 10.34
C GLU A 8 -5.70 19.85 10.45
N SER A 9 -4.96 19.89 11.57
CA SER A 9 -3.85 18.96 11.79
C SER A 9 -4.32 17.51 12.02
N LYS A 10 -5.47 17.33 12.69
CA LYS A 10 -6.13 16.01 12.78
C LYS A 10 -6.63 15.52 11.43
N LEU A 11 -7.18 16.41 10.60
CA LEU A 11 -7.65 16.06 9.26
C LEU A 11 -6.49 15.63 8.36
N LYS A 12 -5.34 16.31 8.43
CA LYS A 12 -4.12 15.88 7.72
C LYS A 12 -3.70 14.45 8.10
N ARG A 13 -3.74 14.10 9.40
CA ARG A 13 -3.46 12.73 9.87
C ARG A 13 -4.49 11.73 9.36
N PHE A 14 -5.77 12.09 9.43
CA PHE A 14 -6.83 11.25 8.90
C PHE A 14 -6.65 11.00 7.40
N LEU A 15 -6.30 12.03 6.63
CA LEU A 15 -6.02 11.90 5.20
C LEU A 15 -4.76 11.07 4.90
N LEU A 16 -3.79 11.06 5.82
CA LEU A 16 -2.57 10.28 5.70
C LEU A 16 -2.81 8.78 5.98
N TYR A 17 -3.50 8.43 7.07
CA TYR A 17 -3.63 7.02 7.48
C TYR A 17 -4.98 6.59 8.06
N GLY A 18 -6.01 7.41 7.93
CA GLY A 18 -7.40 7.07 8.26
C GLY A 18 -7.70 7.02 9.76
N SER A 19 -6.94 7.78 10.56
CA SER A 19 -7.21 8.00 11.99
C SER A 19 -6.80 9.42 12.37
N GLU A 20 -7.55 10.01 13.31
CA GLU A 20 -7.22 11.32 13.92
C GLU A 20 -6.15 11.19 15.01
N GLU A 21 -5.92 9.98 15.50
CA GLU A 21 -5.00 9.68 16.59
C GLU A 21 -3.55 9.83 16.17
N LEU A 22 -2.66 9.95 17.16
CA LEU A 22 -1.21 10.01 16.97
C LEU A 22 -0.59 8.72 16.46
N VAL A 23 -1.29 7.60 16.70
CA VAL A 23 -0.79 6.25 16.43
C VAL A 23 -1.31 5.75 15.10
N TYR A 24 -0.37 5.35 14.26
CA TYR A 24 -0.63 4.51 13.12
C TYR A 24 -0.67 3.03 13.54
N PHE A 25 -1.85 2.44 13.41
CA PHE A 25 -2.03 0.98 13.49
C PHE A 25 -2.03 0.36 12.08
N PRO A 26 -1.18 -0.65 11.81
CA PRO A 26 -1.13 -1.35 10.54
C PRO A 26 -2.41 -2.09 10.15
N GLY A 27 -2.54 -2.36 8.85
CA GLY A 27 -3.58 -3.24 8.30
C GLY A 27 -4.81 -2.53 7.69
N SER A 28 -5.88 -3.30 7.40
CA SER A 28 -6.99 -2.84 6.55
C SER A 28 -8.04 -2.04 7.34
N ARG A 29 -8.23 -0.78 6.96
CA ARG A 29 -9.19 0.11 7.61
C ARG A 29 -10.65 -0.36 7.49
N VAL A 30 -11.02 -0.86 6.31
CA VAL A 30 -12.37 -1.38 6.06
C VAL A 30 -12.62 -2.65 6.88
N GLN A 31 -11.68 -3.60 6.90
CA GLN A 31 -11.87 -4.88 7.60
C GLN A 31 -11.94 -4.72 9.13
N TYR A 32 -11.21 -3.77 9.69
CA TYR A 32 -11.25 -3.49 11.13
C TYR A 32 -12.36 -2.50 11.53
N GLY A 33 -13.28 -2.16 10.62
CA GLY A 33 -14.43 -1.32 10.94
C GLY A 33 -14.06 0.11 11.33
N HIS A 34 -12.90 0.65 10.89
CA HIS A 34 -12.49 2.03 11.20
C HIS A 34 -13.48 3.09 10.68
N TYR A 35 -14.36 2.71 9.75
CA TYR A 35 -15.33 3.59 9.12
C TYR A 35 -16.76 3.38 9.63
N LEU A 36 -16.90 2.82 10.83
CA LEU A 36 -18.17 2.54 11.48
C LEU A 36 -18.21 3.16 12.89
N GLY A 37 -19.42 3.34 13.41
CA GLY A 37 -19.66 3.76 14.80
C GLY A 37 -19.02 5.10 15.17
N ALA A 38 -18.38 5.15 16.34
CA ALA A 38 -17.81 6.36 16.92
C ALA A 38 -16.71 7.02 16.06
N ASN A 39 -15.91 6.22 15.35
CA ASN A 39 -14.83 6.75 14.49
C ASN A 39 -15.38 7.59 13.34
N LEU A 40 -16.50 7.17 12.76
CA LEU A 40 -17.17 7.92 11.70
C LEU A 40 -17.83 9.19 12.23
N ALA A 41 -18.45 9.12 13.41
CA ALA A 41 -19.01 10.29 14.07
C ALA A 41 -17.92 11.33 14.38
N SER A 42 -16.74 10.89 14.82
CA SER A 42 -15.57 11.75 15.03
C SER A 42 -15.14 12.45 13.74
N LEU A 43 -15.00 11.70 12.63
CA LEU A 43 -14.67 12.28 11.32
C LEU A 43 -15.69 13.35 10.90
N ARG A 44 -16.99 13.10 11.06
CA ARG A 44 -18.03 14.08 10.73
C ARG A 44 -17.87 15.37 11.53
N ASN A 45 -17.65 15.24 12.83
CA ASN A 45 -17.39 16.39 13.70
C ASN A 45 -16.15 17.15 13.27
N LEU A 46 -15.09 16.44 12.88
CA LEU A 46 -13.86 17.02 12.37
C LEU A 46 -14.07 17.79 11.06
N LEU A 47 -14.81 17.23 10.10
CA LEU A 47 -15.11 17.89 8.84
C LEU A 47 -15.94 19.17 9.02
N ASN A 48 -16.84 19.19 10.00
CA ASN A 48 -17.62 20.39 10.34
C ASN A 48 -16.79 21.51 11.02
N GLN A 49 -15.59 21.21 11.50
CA GLN A 49 -14.68 22.18 12.14
C GLN A 49 -13.67 22.82 11.18
N VAL A 50 -13.57 22.28 9.96
CA VAL A 50 -12.61 22.74 8.94
C VAL A 50 -13.36 23.36 7.76
N ASP A 51 -12.87 24.48 7.25
CA ASP A 51 -13.50 25.17 6.13
C ASP A 51 -13.52 24.29 4.86
N LYS A 52 -14.66 24.29 4.13
CA LYS A 52 -14.87 23.48 2.90
C LYS A 52 -13.68 23.53 1.95
N GLN A 53 -13.24 24.74 1.60
CA GLN A 53 -12.15 24.95 0.65
C GLN A 53 -10.85 24.34 1.15
N LYS A 54 -10.58 24.46 2.46
CA LYS A 54 -9.38 23.90 3.09
C LYS A 54 -9.39 22.37 3.03
N ILE A 55 -10.54 21.73 3.25
CA ILE A 55 -10.69 20.28 3.10
C ILE A 55 -10.35 19.87 1.66
N PHE A 56 -10.91 20.55 0.66
CA PHE A 56 -10.67 20.24 -0.75
C PHE A 56 -9.20 20.46 -1.14
N ASP A 57 -8.57 21.52 -0.67
CA ASP A 57 -7.15 21.78 -0.92
C ASP A 57 -6.27 20.67 -0.32
N LEU A 58 -6.55 20.24 0.92
CA LEU A 58 -5.84 19.15 1.57
C LEU A 58 -6.03 17.83 0.82
N VAL A 59 -7.27 17.47 0.44
CA VAL A 59 -7.54 16.25 -0.33
C VAL A 59 -6.82 16.28 -1.68
N LYS A 60 -6.76 17.45 -2.34
CA LYS A 60 -6.07 17.61 -3.62
C LYS A 60 -4.56 17.40 -3.47
N ILE A 61 -3.94 17.94 -2.41
CA ILE A 61 -2.52 17.70 -2.08
C ILE A 61 -2.28 16.20 -1.88
N VAL A 62 -3.08 15.57 -1.01
CA VAL A 62 -2.98 14.13 -0.69
C VAL A 62 -3.07 13.28 -1.95
N GLN A 63 -3.98 13.60 -2.86
CA GLN A 63 -4.20 12.86 -4.10
C GLN A 63 -3.09 13.08 -5.13
N ASN A 64 -2.62 14.33 -5.29
CA ASN A 64 -1.57 14.67 -6.24
C ASN A 64 -0.22 14.08 -5.84
N GLU A 65 0.12 14.17 -4.56
CA GLU A 65 1.38 13.68 -4.00
C GLU A 65 1.31 12.21 -3.57
N LYS A 66 0.14 11.56 -3.72
CA LYS A 66 -0.11 10.15 -3.37
C LYS A 66 0.28 9.83 -1.93
N LEU A 67 -0.19 10.64 -0.99
CA LEU A 67 0.21 10.58 0.41
C LEU A 67 -0.68 9.64 1.24
N ALA A 68 -1.92 9.42 0.83
CA ALA A 68 -2.84 8.54 1.53
C ALA A 68 -2.32 7.10 1.51
N SER A 69 -2.13 6.52 2.70
CA SER A 69 -1.67 5.15 2.85
C SER A 69 -2.73 4.10 2.48
N HIS A 70 -4.02 4.47 2.45
CA HIS A 70 -5.10 3.59 2.03
C HIS A 70 -6.00 4.27 1.00
N ILE A 71 -6.26 3.55 -0.08
CA ILE A 71 -7.12 3.99 -1.21
C ILE A 71 -8.56 4.34 -0.82
N CYS A 72 -9.04 3.87 0.34
CA CYS A 72 -10.37 4.17 0.85
C CYS A 72 -10.48 5.52 1.57
N ILE A 73 -9.38 6.16 1.94
CA ILE A 73 -9.41 7.39 2.75
C ILE A 73 -10.05 8.55 1.97
N VAL A 74 -9.56 8.84 0.76
CA VAL A 74 -10.08 9.93 -0.07
C VAL A 74 -11.55 9.69 -0.47
N PRO A 75 -11.94 8.51 -0.99
CA PRO A 75 -13.34 8.19 -1.24
C PRO A 75 -14.25 8.39 -0.03
N LEU A 76 -13.82 7.98 1.17
CA LEU A 76 -14.60 8.15 2.40
C LEU A 76 -14.82 9.62 2.74
N VAL A 77 -13.75 10.42 2.74
CA VAL A 77 -13.84 11.85 3.08
C VAL A 77 -14.80 12.55 2.12
N ILE A 78 -14.72 12.24 0.82
CA ILE A 78 -15.61 12.82 -0.19
C ILE A 78 -17.06 12.35 0.00
N SER A 79 -17.28 11.06 0.28
CA SER A 79 -18.62 10.56 0.62
C SER A 79 -19.22 11.28 1.83
N GLU A 80 -18.42 11.53 2.87
CA GLU A 80 -18.89 12.28 4.04
C GLU A 80 -19.12 13.77 3.74
N CYS A 81 -18.29 14.41 2.90
CA CYS A 81 -18.56 15.76 2.41
C CYS A 81 -19.89 15.86 1.63
N CYS A 82 -20.26 14.82 0.87
CA CYS A 82 -21.54 14.78 0.15
C CYS A 82 -22.78 14.79 1.07
N LYS A 83 -22.60 14.48 2.35
CA LYS A 83 -23.66 14.46 3.37
C LYS A 83 -23.78 15.76 4.13
N ILE A 84 -22.80 16.66 4.03
CA ILE A 84 -22.86 17.97 4.66
C ILE A 84 -23.87 18.83 3.89
N SER A 85 -24.79 19.46 4.61
CA SER A 85 -25.88 20.23 4.02
C SER A 85 -25.32 21.33 3.10
N GLY A 86 -25.81 21.38 1.86
CA GLY A 86 -25.40 22.34 0.84
C GLY A 86 -24.05 22.05 0.15
N TRP A 87 -23.36 20.95 0.46
CA TRP A 87 -22.03 20.65 -0.12
C TRP A 87 -22.06 19.55 -1.19
N LYS A 88 -23.20 18.87 -1.37
CA LYS A 88 -23.30 17.67 -2.21
C LYS A 88 -22.85 17.89 -3.66
N GLU A 89 -23.30 18.97 -4.29
CA GLU A 89 -22.95 19.26 -5.69
C GLU A 89 -21.45 19.55 -5.83
N ASP A 90 -20.92 20.47 -5.02
CA ASP A 90 -19.49 20.81 -5.00
C ASP A 90 -18.60 19.59 -4.69
N ALA A 91 -19.02 18.74 -3.76
CA ALA A 91 -18.27 17.53 -3.39
C ALA A 91 -18.23 16.51 -4.53
N LEU A 92 -19.33 16.33 -5.27
CA LEU A 92 -19.38 15.44 -6.43
C LEU A 92 -18.59 15.99 -7.62
N GLU A 93 -18.63 17.30 -7.86
CA GLU A 93 -17.78 17.94 -8.87
C GLU A 93 -16.31 17.79 -8.51
N PHE A 94 -15.95 18.06 -7.26
CA PHE A 94 -14.60 17.86 -6.75
C PHE A 94 -14.17 16.39 -6.85
N ALA A 95 -15.06 15.43 -6.55
CA ALA A 95 -14.81 14.00 -6.66
C ALA A 95 -14.33 13.58 -8.05
N LEU A 96 -14.89 14.17 -9.11
CA LEU A 96 -14.43 13.91 -10.48
C LEU A 96 -12.94 14.25 -10.65
N THR A 97 -12.43 15.26 -9.96
CA THR A 97 -11.04 15.71 -10.12
C THR A 97 -10.02 14.83 -9.37
N VAL A 98 -10.46 14.16 -8.29
CA VAL A 98 -9.57 13.42 -7.38
C VAL A 98 -9.74 11.91 -7.40
N LEU A 99 -10.93 11.37 -7.72
CA LEU A 99 -11.14 9.93 -7.87
C LEU A 99 -10.68 9.47 -9.26
N ARG A 100 -9.38 9.19 -9.39
CA ARG A 100 -8.70 8.98 -10.68
C ARG A 100 -8.67 7.52 -11.13
N THR A 101 -8.85 6.58 -10.22
CA THR A 101 -8.80 5.15 -10.51
C THR A 101 -10.17 4.49 -10.37
N ASP A 102 -10.39 3.40 -11.10
CA ASP A 102 -11.55 2.52 -10.98
C ASP A 102 -11.76 2.03 -9.54
N LYS A 103 -10.68 1.69 -8.85
CA LYS A 103 -10.69 1.27 -7.45
C LYS A 103 -11.19 2.36 -6.50
N GLU A 104 -10.73 3.59 -6.65
CA GLU A 104 -11.19 4.73 -5.84
C GLU A 104 -12.65 5.05 -6.10
N PHE A 105 -13.04 5.05 -7.39
CA PHE A 105 -14.42 5.29 -7.81
C PHE A 105 -15.39 4.24 -7.27
N LEU A 106 -15.08 2.94 -7.43
CA LEU A 106 -15.92 1.87 -6.88
C LEU A 106 -15.90 1.84 -5.35
N MET A 107 -14.80 2.25 -4.71
CA MET A 107 -14.77 2.43 -3.26
C MET A 107 -15.69 3.58 -2.81
N PHE A 108 -15.74 4.68 -3.56
CA PHE A 108 -16.72 5.75 -3.32
C PHE A 108 -18.15 5.24 -3.47
N CYS A 109 -18.45 4.45 -4.51
CA CYS A 109 -19.76 3.80 -4.66
C CYS A 109 -20.08 2.90 -3.47
N LYS A 110 -19.12 2.06 -3.03
CA LYS A 110 -19.29 1.20 -1.85
C LYS A 110 -19.64 2.00 -0.61
N PHE A 111 -18.92 3.09 -0.34
CA PHE A 111 -19.27 3.97 0.77
C PHE A 111 -20.67 4.55 0.58
N SER A 112 -20.94 5.13 -0.57
CA SER A 112 -22.19 5.86 -0.85
C SER A 112 -23.46 4.99 -0.81
N TYR A 113 -23.36 3.69 -1.06
CA TYR A 113 -24.52 2.81 -1.23
C TYR A 113 -24.62 1.65 -0.24
N GLU A 114 -23.50 1.10 0.21
CA GLU A 114 -23.49 -0.09 1.08
C GLU A 114 -23.19 0.28 2.54
N ILE A 115 -22.15 1.08 2.75
CA ILE A 115 -21.68 1.39 4.12
C ILE A 115 -22.43 2.63 4.67
N LEU A 116 -22.77 3.59 3.79
CA LEU A 116 -23.23 4.93 4.15
C LEU A 116 -24.38 5.40 3.24
N PRO A 117 -25.54 4.70 3.21
CA PRO A 117 -26.56 4.79 2.14
C PRO A 117 -27.26 6.15 1.96
N ASP A 118 -27.00 7.14 2.83
CA ASP A 118 -27.68 8.45 2.83
C ASP A 118 -27.38 9.34 1.60
N ILE A 119 -26.38 8.98 0.78
CA ILE A 119 -26.06 9.75 -0.43
C ILE A 119 -27.11 9.52 -1.52
N GLY A 120 -27.74 8.34 -1.56
CA GLY A 120 -28.80 7.99 -2.50
C GLY A 120 -28.39 7.99 -3.98
N ILE A 121 -29.36 7.78 -4.88
CA ILE A 121 -29.16 7.68 -6.35
C ILE A 121 -29.89 8.85 -7.05
N GLY A 122 -29.79 10.04 -6.46
CA GLY A 122 -30.43 11.24 -7.02
C GLY A 122 -29.79 11.69 -8.34
N PRO A 123 -30.41 12.64 -9.06
CA PRO A 123 -29.92 13.14 -10.35
C PRO A 123 -28.45 13.58 -10.36
N LEU A 124 -27.99 14.23 -9.28
CA LEU A 124 -26.60 14.66 -9.12
C LEU A 124 -25.61 13.48 -9.11
N VAL A 125 -25.95 12.40 -8.41
CA VAL A 125 -25.09 11.21 -8.29
C VAL A 125 -25.07 10.45 -9.61
N THR A 126 -26.21 10.34 -10.27
CA THR A 126 -26.30 9.75 -11.62
C THR A 126 -25.50 10.56 -12.65
N LYS A 127 -25.55 11.90 -12.59
CA LYS A 127 -24.72 12.79 -13.41
C LYS A 127 -23.23 12.55 -13.15
N PHE A 128 -22.83 12.49 -11.88
CA PHE A 128 -21.45 12.19 -11.48
C PHE A 128 -20.94 10.86 -12.06
N ILE A 129 -21.70 9.78 -11.91
CA ILE A 129 -21.32 8.46 -12.44
C ILE A 129 -21.15 8.50 -13.96
N ARG A 130 -22.11 9.08 -14.68
CA ARG A 130 -22.05 9.21 -16.14
C ARG A 130 -20.81 9.98 -16.57
N GLU A 131 -20.53 11.09 -15.90
CA GLU A 131 -19.39 11.94 -16.22
C GLU A 131 -18.05 11.24 -15.94
N TRP A 132 -17.95 10.48 -14.85
CA TRP A 132 -16.75 9.71 -14.53
C TRP A 132 -16.39 8.73 -15.66
N TYR A 133 -17.35 7.93 -16.13
CA TYR A 133 -17.12 7.01 -17.25
C TYR A 133 -16.90 7.72 -18.59
N ARG A 134 -17.55 8.88 -18.82
CA ARG A 134 -17.40 9.64 -20.07
C ARG A 134 -15.97 10.18 -20.25
N ARG A 135 -15.29 10.49 -19.15
CA ARG A 135 -13.92 11.01 -19.15
C ARG A 135 -12.84 9.96 -19.44
N LEU A 136 -13.17 8.67 -19.31
CA LEU A 136 -12.25 7.60 -19.64
C LEU A 136 -12.03 7.52 -21.14
N HIS A 137 -10.79 7.19 -21.52
CA HIS A 137 -10.51 6.73 -22.86
C HIS A 137 -11.22 5.38 -23.08
N PHE A 138 -11.71 5.11 -24.30
CA PHE A 138 -12.48 3.89 -24.53
C PHE A 138 -11.66 2.61 -24.30
N TRP A 139 -10.35 2.60 -24.58
CA TRP A 139 -9.47 1.48 -24.23
C TRP A 139 -9.32 1.26 -22.73
N GLU A 140 -9.30 2.32 -21.91
CA GLU A 140 -9.29 2.19 -20.44
C GLU A 140 -10.59 1.55 -19.95
N LEU A 141 -11.72 1.94 -20.55
CA LEU A 141 -13.02 1.32 -20.25
C LEU A 141 -13.04 -0.16 -20.66
N VAL A 142 -12.53 -0.51 -21.85
CA VAL A 142 -12.41 -1.89 -22.34
C VAL A 142 -11.61 -2.74 -21.36
N GLU A 143 -10.46 -2.25 -20.89
CA GLU A 143 -9.67 -2.92 -19.86
C GLU A 143 -10.53 -3.09 -18.59
N ILE A 144 -11.11 -2.02 -18.04
CA ILE A 144 -11.92 -2.08 -16.82
C ILE A 144 -13.05 -3.13 -16.90
N VAL A 145 -13.80 -3.18 -18.00
CA VAL A 145 -14.99 -4.06 -18.09
C VAL A 145 -14.65 -5.51 -18.43
N SER A 146 -13.51 -5.75 -19.09
CA SER A 146 -13.10 -7.10 -19.51
C SER A 146 -12.14 -7.75 -18.52
N GLU A 147 -11.25 -6.96 -17.93
CA GLU A 147 -10.14 -7.36 -17.09
C GLU A 147 -10.42 -7.17 -15.59
N ARG A 148 -10.93 -6.00 -15.22
CA ARG A 148 -11.13 -5.61 -13.81
C ARG A 148 -12.60 -5.32 -13.51
N PRO A 149 -13.52 -6.28 -13.74
CA PRO A 149 -14.95 -5.98 -13.71
C PRO A 149 -15.48 -5.59 -12.32
N CYS A 150 -14.74 -5.91 -11.25
CA CYS A 150 -15.12 -5.54 -9.88
C CYS A 150 -13.94 -5.15 -8.98
N CYS A 151 -14.24 -4.25 -8.05
CA CYS A 151 -13.37 -3.88 -6.94
C CYS A 151 -14.19 -3.83 -5.65
N TYR A 152 -13.66 -4.37 -4.55
CA TYR A 152 -14.26 -4.29 -3.22
C TYR A 152 -15.72 -4.80 -3.11
N GLY A 153 -16.09 -5.75 -3.97
CA GLY A 153 -17.43 -6.34 -4.04
C GLY A 153 -18.42 -5.60 -4.96
N TRP A 154 -18.01 -4.47 -5.54
CA TRP A 154 -18.81 -3.69 -6.48
C TRP A 154 -18.36 -3.93 -7.91
N TYR A 155 -19.32 -4.12 -8.84
CA TYR A 155 -19.04 -4.32 -10.25
C TYR A 155 -19.30 -3.05 -11.06
N HIS A 156 -18.46 -2.77 -12.05
CA HIS A 156 -18.68 -1.69 -13.00
C HIS A 156 -20.01 -1.83 -13.73
N ARG A 157 -20.40 -3.06 -14.10
CA ARG A 157 -21.69 -3.34 -14.75
C ARG A 157 -22.88 -2.86 -13.92
N ASP A 158 -22.81 -3.00 -12.60
CA ASP A 158 -23.92 -2.66 -11.70
C ASP A 158 -24.04 -1.14 -11.61
N VAL A 159 -22.91 -0.43 -11.48
CA VAL A 159 -22.85 1.04 -11.47
C VAL A 159 -23.28 1.64 -12.81
N ILE A 160 -22.88 1.03 -13.93
CA ILE A 160 -23.28 1.45 -15.28
C ILE A 160 -24.81 1.33 -15.45
N LYS A 161 -25.40 0.20 -15.03
CA LYS A 161 -26.85 0.00 -15.04
C LYS A 161 -27.56 1.00 -14.13
N LEU A 162 -27.03 1.20 -12.92
CA LEU A 162 -27.61 2.11 -11.93
C LEU A 162 -27.77 3.54 -12.45
N ALA A 163 -26.76 4.04 -13.15
CA ALA A 163 -26.77 5.40 -13.70
C ALA A 163 -27.29 5.48 -15.14
N ASN A 164 -27.70 4.36 -15.76
CA ASN A 164 -28.05 4.29 -17.19
C ASN A 164 -26.99 4.97 -18.07
N VAL A 165 -25.73 4.57 -17.91
CA VAL A 165 -24.61 5.17 -18.67
C VAL A 165 -24.66 4.67 -20.12
N ASN A 166 -24.54 5.60 -21.07
CA ASN A 166 -24.48 5.32 -22.50
C ASN A 166 -23.49 6.28 -23.18
N SER A 167 -23.16 6.02 -24.46
CA SER A 167 -22.32 6.92 -25.26
C SER A 167 -22.73 6.89 -26.73
N PRO A 168 -22.75 8.05 -27.42
CA PRO A 168 -22.93 8.09 -28.87
C PRO A 168 -21.67 7.67 -29.64
N CYS A 169 -20.52 7.57 -28.98
CA CYS A 169 -19.26 7.11 -29.57
C CYS A 169 -19.28 5.57 -29.69
N PRO A 170 -19.27 4.99 -30.91
CA PRO A 170 -19.48 3.54 -31.09
C PRO A 170 -18.48 2.66 -30.33
N PRO A 171 -17.15 2.92 -30.32
CA PRO A 171 -16.20 2.16 -29.50
C PRO A 171 -16.56 2.11 -28.00
N ARG A 172 -16.99 3.24 -27.43
CA ARG A 172 -17.39 3.31 -26.02
C ARG A 172 -18.75 2.66 -25.78
N GLY A 173 -19.68 2.82 -26.73
CA GLY A 173 -20.98 2.16 -26.73
C GLY A 173 -20.85 0.64 -26.71
N ALA A 174 -19.96 0.08 -27.54
CA ALA A 174 -19.65 -1.35 -27.56
C ALA A 174 -19.13 -1.86 -26.20
N ALA A 175 -18.23 -1.11 -25.55
CA ALA A 175 -17.72 -1.47 -24.23
C ALA A 175 -18.82 -1.45 -23.14
N PHE A 176 -19.74 -0.48 -23.16
CA PHE A 176 -20.88 -0.46 -22.24
C PHE A 176 -21.88 -1.60 -22.50
N ALA A 177 -22.15 -1.91 -23.77
CA ALA A 177 -22.98 -3.05 -24.16
C ALA A 177 -22.37 -4.37 -23.67
N TYR A 178 -21.05 -4.55 -23.86
CA TYR A 178 -20.32 -5.70 -23.31
C TYR A 178 -20.40 -5.78 -21.79
N ALA A 179 -20.20 -4.67 -21.08
CA ALA A 179 -20.26 -4.65 -19.62
C ALA A 179 -21.63 -5.07 -19.07
N THR A 180 -22.72 -4.69 -19.75
CA THR A 180 -24.08 -4.84 -19.23
C THR A 180 -24.80 -6.10 -19.72
N GLY A 181 -24.47 -6.58 -20.92
CA GLY A 181 -25.11 -7.73 -21.58
C GLY A 181 -24.14 -8.69 -22.28
N GLY A 182 -22.83 -8.59 -22.01
CA GLY A 182 -21.82 -9.50 -22.55
C GLY A 182 -21.55 -9.34 -24.04
N ALA A 183 -20.78 -10.29 -24.60
CA ALA A 183 -20.42 -10.30 -26.02
C ALA A 183 -21.66 -10.38 -26.94
N GLU A 184 -22.73 -11.06 -26.50
CA GLU A 184 -23.98 -11.18 -27.26
C GLU A 184 -24.61 -9.82 -27.55
N LEU A 185 -24.88 -9.01 -26.51
CA LEU A 185 -25.47 -7.68 -26.67
C LEU A 185 -24.55 -6.73 -27.45
N MET A 186 -23.24 -6.80 -27.19
CA MET A 186 -22.25 -6.02 -27.93
C MET A 186 -22.28 -6.33 -29.43
N ASN A 187 -22.25 -7.61 -29.80
CA ASN A 187 -22.25 -8.04 -31.19
C ASN A 187 -23.58 -7.72 -31.90
N GLN A 188 -24.71 -7.83 -31.18
CA GLN A 188 -26.02 -7.44 -31.71
C GLN A 188 -26.07 -5.96 -32.11
N LEU A 189 -25.50 -5.07 -31.29
CA LEU A 189 -25.59 -3.63 -31.49
C LEU A 189 -24.44 -3.06 -32.35
N TYR A 190 -23.24 -3.61 -32.22
CA TYR A 190 -22.00 -3.05 -32.79
C TYR A 190 -21.16 -4.03 -33.61
N GLY A 191 -21.61 -5.28 -33.80
CA GLY A 191 -20.83 -6.32 -34.48
C GLY A 191 -20.43 -5.97 -35.93
N ASN A 192 -21.25 -5.16 -36.60
CA ASN A 192 -21.01 -4.70 -37.98
C ASN A 192 -20.57 -3.22 -38.05
N ASP A 193 -20.34 -2.57 -36.91
CA ASP A 193 -19.95 -1.17 -36.85
C ASP A 193 -18.46 -1.03 -37.20
N GLY A 194 -18.16 -0.22 -38.23
CA GLY A 194 -16.80 -0.01 -38.71
C GLY A 194 -15.91 0.73 -37.72
N GLU A 195 -16.46 1.66 -36.94
CA GLU A 195 -15.74 2.45 -35.94
C GLU A 195 -15.47 1.63 -34.68
N ALA A 196 -16.39 0.76 -34.27
CA ALA A 196 -16.24 -0.10 -33.09
C ALA A 196 -15.46 -1.40 -33.35
N ARG A 197 -15.06 -1.68 -34.60
CA ARG A 197 -14.49 -2.97 -35.04
C ARG A 197 -13.36 -3.48 -34.15
N GLU A 198 -12.39 -2.63 -33.83
CA GLU A 198 -11.22 -3.03 -33.02
C GLU A 198 -11.61 -3.44 -31.60
N VAL A 199 -12.52 -2.67 -30.97
CA VAL A 199 -13.03 -2.95 -29.63
C VAL A 199 -13.83 -4.25 -29.61
N VAL A 200 -14.72 -4.43 -30.60
CA VAL A 200 -15.53 -5.64 -30.75
C VAL A 200 -14.64 -6.87 -30.94
N GLN A 201 -13.64 -6.80 -31.82
CA GLN A 201 -12.70 -7.90 -32.05
C GLN A 201 -11.89 -8.23 -30.79
N HIS A 202 -11.39 -7.22 -30.09
CA HIS A 202 -10.64 -7.42 -28.85
C HIS A 202 -11.49 -8.10 -27.77
N LEU A 203 -12.70 -7.59 -27.51
CA LEU A 203 -13.59 -8.13 -26.48
C LEU A 203 -14.09 -9.54 -26.83
N ASN A 204 -14.36 -9.83 -28.10
CA ASN A 204 -14.69 -11.19 -28.55
C ASN A 204 -13.51 -12.16 -28.34
N ARG A 205 -12.26 -11.71 -28.57
CA ARG A 205 -11.07 -12.52 -28.27
C ARG A 205 -10.93 -12.79 -26.78
N VAL A 206 -11.15 -11.79 -25.93
CA VAL A 206 -11.15 -11.97 -24.47
C VAL A 206 -12.21 -12.98 -24.04
N GLU A 207 -13.42 -12.91 -24.62
CA GLU A 207 -14.50 -13.85 -24.32
C GLU A 207 -14.18 -15.28 -24.80
N ALA A 208 -13.57 -15.42 -25.98
CA ALA A 208 -13.09 -16.71 -26.47
C ALA A 208 -12.02 -17.30 -25.54
N PHE A 209 -11.05 -16.49 -25.10
CA PHE A 209 -10.01 -16.93 -24.18
C PHE A 209 -10.55 -17.36 -22.81
N LYS A 210 -11.57 -16.68 -22.28
CA LYS A 210 -12.23 -17.09 -21.03
C LYS A 210 -12.79 -18.51 -21.11
N ASN A 211 -13.23 -18.94 -22.30
CA ASN A 211 -13.80 -20.25 -22.57
C ASN A 211 -12.76 -21.29 -23.06
N GLU A 212 -11.50 -20.92 -23.24
CA GLU A 212 -10.44 -21.83 -23.70
C GLU A 212 -10.12 -22.89 -22.64
N THR A 213 -9.93 -24.14 -23.05
CA THR A 213 -9.62 -25.26 -22.14
C THR A 213 -8.30 -25.94 -22.45
N ASP A 214 -7.75 -25.70 -23.65
CA ASP A 214 -6.46 -26.20 -24.09
C ASP A 214 -5.32 -25.34 -23.53
N ALA A 215 -4.44 -25.97 -22.77
CA ALA A 215 -3.32 -25.29 -22.12
C ALA A 215 -2.27 -24.79 -23.11
N ASP A 216 -2.01 -25.50 -24.22
CA ASP A 216 -0.98 -25.12 -25.18
C ASP A 216 -1.44 -23.92 -26.00
N LYS A 217 -2.71 -23.92 -26.44
CA LYS A 217 -3.33 -22.74 -27.07
C LYS A 217 -3.35 -21.55 -26.13
N ALA A 218 -3.72 -21.76 -24.87
CA ALA A 218 -3.73 -20.68 -23.88
C ALA A 218 -2.34 -20.06 -23.67
N VAL A 219 -1.27 -20.87 -23.66
CA VAL A 219 0.11 -20.37 -23.55
C VAL A 219 0.50 -19.51 -24.75
N ILE A 220 0.10 -19.90 -25.96
CA ILE A 220 0.34 -19.13 -27.19
C ILE A 220 -0.44 -17.81 -27.14
N GLU A 221 -1.72 -17.85 -26.79
CA GLU A 221 -2.59 -16.68 -26.69
C GLU A 221 -2.11 -15.68 -25.62
N ILE A 222 -1.68 -16.16 -24.44
CA ILE A 222 -1.07 -15.32 -23.40
C ILE A 222 0.20 -14.65 -23.96
N GLY A 223 1.05 -15.38 -24.67
CA GLY A 223 2.27 -14.83 -25.25
C GLY A 223 2.03 -13.80 -26.35
N ALA A 224 0.97 -13.97 -27.14
CA ALA A 224 0.64 -13.10 -28.27
C ALA A 224 -0.13 -11.84 -27.87
N TYR A 225 -1.07 -11.97 -26.92
CA TYR A 225 -2.04 -10.92 -26.59
C TYR A 225 -2.01 -10.48 -25.12
N MET A 226 -1.03 -10.96 -24.35
CA MET A 226 -0.78 -10.55 -22.97
C MET A 226 -1.97 -10.79 -22.04
N HIS A 227 -2.76 -11.85 -22.29
CA HIS A 227 -3.93 -12.17 -21.47
C HIS A 227 -3.56 -12.35 -19.98
N PRO A 228 -4.11 -11.51 -19.10
CA PRO A 228 -3.76 -11.53 -17.68
C PRO A 228 -4.44 -12.67 -16.91
N ILE A 229 -3.99 -12.89 -15.67
CA ILE A 229 -4.49 -14.00 -14.84
C ILE A 229 -5.99 -13.92 -14.54
N HIS A 230 -6.56 -12.71 -14.51
CA HIS A 230 -7.97 -12.51 -14.13
C HIS A 230 -8.94 -12.86 -15.28
N THR A 231 -8.49 -12.90 -16.54
CA THR A 231 -9.27 -13.43 -17.67
C THR A 231 -9.06 -14.93 -17.85
N THR A 232 -8.07 -15.52 -17.17
CA THR A 232 -7.76 -16.95 -17.25
C THR A 232 -8.71 -17.77 -16.37
N ASN A 233 -9.35 -18.78 -16.94
CA ASN A 233 -10.28 -19.63 -16.19
C ASN A 233 -9.58 -20.63 -15.24
N LYS A 234 -10.37 -21.26 -14.37
CA LYS A 234 -9.87 -22.13 -13.31
C LYS A 234 -9.21 -23.42 -13.81
N SER A 235 -9.62 -23.98 -14.95
CA SER A 235 -9.03 -25.21 -15.47
C SER A 235 -7.59 -24.95 -15.94
N LEU A 236 -7.39 -23.87 -16.70
CA LEU A 236 -6.08 -23.41 -17.16
C LEU A 236 -5.15 -23.04 -15.99
N LEU A 237 -5.67 -22.42 -14.93
CA LEU A 237 -4.89 -22.12 -13.72
C LEU A 237 -4.45 -23.36 -12.91
N GLY A 238 -4.87 -24.57 -13.32
CA GLY A 238 -4.31 -25.84 -12.85
C GLY A 238 -3.00 -26.22 -13.54
N ASN A 239 -2.68 -25.63 -14.70
CA ASN A 239 -1.56 -26.02 -15.54
C ASN A 239 -0.30 -25.18 -15.26
N LYS A 240 0.83 -25.86 -15.07
CA LYS A 240 2.12 -25.24 -14.76
C LYS A 240 2.70 -24.38 -15.88
N GLN A 241 2.52 -24.76 -17.15
CA GLN A 241 3.01 -23.99 -18.30
C GLN A 241 2.23 -22.69 -18.49
N VAL A 242 0.91 -22.71 -18.27
CA VAL A 242 0.07 -21.50 -18.25
C VAL A 242 0.60 -20.52 -17.21
N TRP A 243 0.93 -20.99 -16.00
CA TRP A 243 1.54 -20.13 -14.98
C TRP A 243 2.91 -19.57 -15.40
N LYS A 244 3.75 -20.34 -16.10
CA LYS A 244 5.02 -19.80 -16.64
C LYS A 244 4.77 -18.66 -17.64
N ALA A 245 3.78 -18.81 -18.53
CA ALA A 245 3.40 -17.75 -19.47
C ALA A 245 2.91 -16.50 -18.72
N LEU A 246 1.99 -16.66 -17.77
CA LEU A 246 1.46 -15.56 -16.95
C LEU A 246 2.56 -14.83 -16.15
N ILE A 247 3.49 -15.57 -15.53
CA ILE A 247 4.57 -14.98 -14.70
C ILE A 247 5.45 -14.02 -15.51
N ARG A 248 5.68 -14.28 -16.81
CA ARG A 248 6.55 -13.42 -17.65
C ARG A 248 6.06 -11.96 -17.72
N GLN A 249 4.75 -11.77 -17.82
CA GLN A 249 4.11 -10.47 -17.94
C GLN A 249 3.58 -9.90 -16.62
N MET A 250 3.37 -10.74 -15.61
CA MET A 250 2.78 -10.36 -14.32
C MET A 250 3.64 -9.32 -13.59
N ASN A 251 3.04 -8.23 -13.13
CA ASN A 251 3.75 -7.26 -12.28
C ASN A 251 4.12 -7.90 -10.92
N LEU A 252 5.11 -7.34 -10.21
CA LEU A 252 5.61 -7.95 -8.97
C LEU A 252 4.59 -7.92 -7.83
N GLN A 253 3.75 -6.88 -7.74
CA GLN A 253 2.73 -6.81 -6.68
C GLN A 253 1.75 -7.98 -6.81
N GLU A 254 1.31 -8.29 -8.03
CA GLU A 254 0.46 -9.42 -8.33
C GLU A 254 1.19 -10.74 -8.09
N LEU A 255 2.42 -10.89 -8.59
CA LEU A 255 3.21 -12.12 -8.41
C LEU A 255 3.39 -12.48 -6.94
N LEU A 256 3.79 -11.51 -6.10
CA LEU A 256 3.95 -11.73 -4.66
C LEU A 256 2.64 -12.11 -3.97
N THR A 257 1.53 -11.51 -4.41
CA THR A 257 0.19 -11.85 -3.90
C THR A 257 -0.22 -13.28 -4.30
N ARG A 258 0.27 -13.78 -5.44
CA ARG A 258 -0.01 -15.13 -5.96
C ARG A 258 1.01 -16.19 -5.54
N LEU A 259 2.14 -15.81 -4.96
CA LEU A 259 3.19 -16.73 -4.53
C LEU A 259 2.67 -17.84 -3.57
N PRO A 260 1.80 -17.55 -2.57
CA PRO A 260 1.20 -18.60 -1.75
C PRO A 260 0.31 -19.58 -2.56
N THR A 261 -0.36 -19.11 -3.60
CA THR A 261 -1.17 -19.94 -4.50
C THR A 261 -0.29 -20.89 -5.32
N ILE A 262 0.81 -20.38 -5.89
CA ILE A 262 1.80 -21.17 -6.62
C ILE A 262 2.36 -22.29 -5.72
N GLN A 263 2.69 -21.95 -4.47
CA GLN A 263 3.17 -22.92 -3.49
C GLN A 263 2.09 -23.96 -3.12
N LYS A 264 0.84 -23.52 -2.89
CA LYS A 264 -0.29 -24.41 -2.54
C LYS A 264 -0.62 -25.39 -3.68
N LYS A 265 -0.46 -24.96 -4.93
CA LYS A 265 -0.64 -25.79 -6.13
C LYS A 265 0.50 -26.81 -6.35
N GLY A 266 1.59 -26.72 -5.60
CA GLY A 266 2.72 -27.65 -5.70
C GLY A 266 3.62 -27.42 -6.91
N PHE A 267 3.47 -26.31 -7.65
CA PHE A 267 4.23 -26.05 -8.87
C PHE A 267 5.74 -25.89 -8.66
N LEU A 268 6.16 -25.60 -7.42
CA LEU A 268 7.58 -25.48 -7.09
C LEU A 268 8.28 -26.84 -6.99
N ARG A 269 7.55 -27.94 -6.88
CA ARG A 269 8.12 -29.28 -6.76
C ARG A 269 8.09 -30.02 -8.10
N CYS A 270 9.07 -30.89 -8.28
CA CYS A 270 9.04 -31.94 -9.28
C CYS A 270 8.55 -33.23 -8.61
N PRO A 271 7.35 -33.76 -8.97
CA PRO A 271 6.83 -34.98 -8.35
C PRO A 271 7.73 -36.20 -8.54
N VAL A 272 8.42 -36.27 -9.69
CA VAL A 272 9.28 -37.41 -10.07
C VAL A 272 10.60 -37.41 -9.32
N LEU A 273 11.21 -36.23 -9.15
CA LEU A 273 12.55 -36.09 -8.55
C LEU A 273 12.52 -35.88 -7.03
N TYR A 274 11.34 -35.74 -6.44
CA TYR A 274 11.14 -35.32 -5.04
C TYR A 274 11.94 -34.04 -4.65
N SER A 275 12.29 -33.22 -5.66
CA SER A 275 13.13 -32.04 -5.53
C SER A 275 12.36 -30.76 -5.88
N TRP A 276 13.04 -29.62 -5.79
CA TRP A 276 12.57 -28.39 -6.41
C TRP A 276 12.57 -28.53 -7.94
N ASP A 277 11.61 -27.89 -8.60
CA ASP A 277 11.48 -27.98 -10.06
C ASP A 277 12.56 -27.14 -10.76
N PRO A 278 13.42 -27.76 -11.58
CA PRO A 278 14.58 -27.10 -12.16
C PRO A 278 14.23 -26.09 -13.27
N HIS A 279 12.99 -26.04 -13.75
CA HIS A 279 12.58 -25.13 -14.83
C HIS A 279 11.64 -24.03 -14.35
N PHE A 280 10.77 -24.33 -13.39
CA PHE A 280 9.79 -23.39 -12.87
C PHE A 280 10.38 -22.49 -11.79
N VAL A 281 11.24 -23.03 -10.92
CA VAL A 281 11.86 -22.23 -9.85
C VAL A 281 12.76 -21.13 -10.45
N PRO A 282 13.69 -21.42 -11.39
CA PRO A 282 14.48 -20.36 -12.01
C PRO A 282 13.64 -19.31 -12.73
N HIS A 283 12.62 -19.75 -13.48
CA HIS A 283 11.70 -18.83 -14.18
C HIS A 283 10.96 -17.87 -13.23
N LEU A 284 10.58 -18.35 -12.06
CA LEU A 284 9.99 -17.52 -11.00
C LEU A 284 11.04 -16.56 -10.41
N CYS A 285 12.24 -17.06 -10.11
CA CYS A 285 13.35 -16.25 -9.60
C CYS A 285 13.74 -15.13 -10.57
N ASP A 286 13.83 -15.41 -11.87
CA ASP A 286 14.14 -14.42 -12.90
C ASP A 286 13.16 -13.26 -12.89
N ARG A 287 11.87 -13.55 -12.73
CA ARG A 287 10.85 -12.50 -12.63
C ARG A 287 10.97 -11.71 -11.33
N LEU A 288 11.17 -12.38 -10.20
CA LEU A 288 11.35 -11.72 -8.89
C LEU A 288 12.58 -10.81 -8.90
N GLU A 289 13.69 -11.23 -9.50
CA GLU A 289 14.93 -10.47 -9.58
C GLU A 289 14.91 -9.39 -10.68
N SER A 290 13.93 -9.38 -11.59
CA SER A 290 13.91 -8.44 -12.70
C SER A 290 13.85 -6.98 -12.24
N LEU A 291 14.88 -6.20 -12.58
CA LEU A 291 14.91 -4.76 -12.26
C LEU A 291 13.75 -4.01 -12.93
N GLY A 292 13.45 -4.34 -14.19
CA GLY A 292 12.32 -3.75 -14.91
C GLY A 292 10.99 -3.99 -14.18
N ALA A 293 10.79 -5.20 -13.65
CA ALA A 293 9.59 -5.53 -12.88
C ALA A 293 9.53 -4.78 -11.53
N VAL A 294 10.67 -4.59 -10.85
CA VAL A 294 10.78 -3.78 -9.62
C VAL A 294 10.40 -2.33 -9.85
N LEU A 295 10.91 -1.72 -10.91
CA LEU A 295 10.65 -0.32 -11.26
C LEU A 295 9.20 -0.12 -11.71
N GLN A 296 8.70 -0.99 -12.62
CA GLN A 296 7.33 -0.90 -13.14
C GLN A 296 6.29 -1.04 -12.03
N SER A 297 6.52 -1.96 -11.09
CA SER A 297 5.56 -2.26 -10.02
C SER A 297 5.64 -1.28 -8.85
N LYS A 298 6.66 -0.40 -8.80
CA LYS A 298 6.93 0.53 -7.70
C LYS A 298 6.75 -0.12 -6.32
N ILE A 299 7.23 -1.35 -6.17
CA ILE A 299 7.04 -2.12 -4.94
C ILE A 299 7.80 -1.45 -3.80
N SER A 300 7.12 -1.25 -2.67
CA SER A 300 7.75 -0.65 -1.49
C SER A 300 8.79 -1.61 -0.87
N PRO A 301 9.91 -1.10 -0.34
CA PRO A 301 10.87 -1.92 0.39
C PRO A 301 10.24 -2.67 1.57
N SER A 302 9.31 -2.04 2.29
CA SER A 302 8.58 -2.64 3.41
C SER A 302 7.73 -3.83 2.95
N ARG A 303 7.03 -3.72 1.80
CA ARG A 303 6.31 -4.84 1.19
C ARG A 303 7.23 -6.01 0.85
N SER A 304 8.39 -5.71 0.27
CA SER A 304 9.40 -6.70 -0.12
C SER A 304 9.96 -7.44 1.11
N CYS A 305 10.22 -6.70 2.20
CA CYS A 305 10.63 -7.26 3.49
C CYS A 305 9.61 -8.23 4.06
N ILE A 306 8.32 -7.86 4.03
CA ILE A 306 7.22 -8.70 4.52
C ILE A 306 7.17 -10.01 3.74
N GLU A 307 7.27 -9.98 2.42
CA GLU A 307 7.18 -11.20 1.60
C GLU A 307 8.43 -12.09 1.73
N HIS A 308 9.63 -11.50 1.83
CA HIS A 308 10.85 -12.24 2.15
C HIS A 308 10.74 -12.95 3.51
N GLN A 309 10.35 -12.23 4.56
CA GLN A 309 10.21 -12.80 5.91
C GLN A 309 9.06 -13.82 5.99
N ARG A 310 7.97 -13.59 5.26
CA ARG A 310 6.90 -14.56 5.11
C ARG A 310 7.42 -15.85 4.49
N TRP A 311 8.19 -15.77 3.41
CA TRP A 311 8.77 -16.95 2.77
C TRP A 311 9.71 -17.71 3.72
N LYS A 312 10.64 -16.98 4.37
CA LYS A 312 11.60 -17.51 5.35
C LYS A 312 10.90 -18.23 6.51
N ASN A 313 9.94 -17.55 7.15
CA ASN A 313 9.41 -17.96 8.46
C ASN A 313 8.05 -18.70 8.40
N SER A 314 7.37 -18.71 7.23
CA SER A 314 6.12 -19.48 7.04
C SER A 314 6.28 -20.99 7.27
N SER A 315 7.51 -21.49 7.20
CA SER A 315 7.84 -22.88 7.42
C SER A 315 7.90 -23.25 8.91
N GLN A 316 8.47 -22.43 9.78
CA GLN A 316 8.94 -22.91 11.09
C GLN A 316 8.06 -22.55 12.30
N LEU A 317 7.56 -21.32 12.42
CA LEU A 317 6.93 -20.83 13.67
C LEU A 317 5.42 -20.62 13.59
N PHE A 318 4.87 -20.51 12.37
CA PHE A 318 3.46 -20.15 12.14
C PHE A 318 2.65 -21.27 11.47
N CYS A 319 3.26 -22.44 11.29
CA CYS A 319 2.55 -23.66 10.94
C CYS A 319 1.68 -24.10 12.13
N LYS A 320 0.46 -24.59 11.87
CA LYS A 320 -0.38 -25.19 12.92
C LYS A 320 0.41 -26.33 13.57
N ARG A 321 0.22 -26.56 14.89
CA ARG A 321 0.93 -27.60 15.70
C ARG A 321 1.02 -28.99 15.05
N PHE A 322 0.13 -29.32 14.10
CA PHE A 322 0.03 -30.61 13.44
C PHE A 322 0.57 -30.66 11.99
N SER A 323 1.12 -29.57 11.46
CA SER A 323 1.72 -29.54 10.11
C SER A 323 3.23 -29.44 10.20
N LYS A 324 3.95 -30.39 9.60
CA LYS A 324 5.42 -30.31 9.46
C LYS A 324 5.81 -29.03 8.71
N PRO A 325 6.87 -28.33 9.15
CA PRO A 325 7.46 -27.24 8.39
C PRO A 325 7.71 -27.64 6.94
N LYS A 326 7.14 -26.89 6.00
CA LYS A 326 7.48 -27.07 4.58
C LYS A 326 8.91 -26.59 4.36
N SER A 327 9.75 -27.38 3.69
CA SER A 327 11.11 -26.92 3.39
C SER A 327 11.07 -25.66 2.51
N VAL A 328 11.95 -24.72 2.81
CA VAL A 328 12.09 -23.44 2.09
C VAL A 328 12.98 -23.66 0.88
N ASN A 329 12.60 -23.13 -0.29
CA ASN A 329 13.50 -23.09 -1.45
C ASN A 329 14.42 -21.88 -1.28
N GLN A 330 15.72 -22.13 -1.28
CA GLN A 330 16.72 -21.10 -1.00
C GLN A 330 16.96 -20.17 -2.19
N ASP A 331 16.75 -20.64 -3.41
CA ASP A 331 16.84 -19.82 -4.61
C ASP A 331 15.77 -18.72 -4.61
N ILE A 332 14.53 -19.08 -4.28
CA ILE A 332 13.41 -18.12 -4.15
C ILE A 332 13.66 -17.17 -2.98
N LEU A 333 14.20 -17.66 -1.86
CA LEU A 333 14.53 -16.79 -0.72
C LEU A 333 15.58 -15.74 -1.13
N ASN A 334 16.64 -16.17 -1.81
CA ASN A 334 17.69 -15.30 -2.33
C ASN A 334 17.15 -14.32 -3.39
N ALA A 335 16.27 -14.78 -4.28
CA ALA A 335 15.62 -13.93 -5.28
C ALA A 335 14.76 -12.83 -4.62
N LEU A 336 13.98 -13.17 -3.60
CA LEU A 336 13.20 -12.20 -2.82
C LEU A 336 14.10 -11.19 -2.08
N LYS A 337 15.25 -11.64 -1.55
CA LYS A 337 16.22 -10.74 -0.92
C LYS A 337 16.81 -9.75 -1.93
N LYS A 338 17.30 -10.22 -3.07
CA LYS A 338 17.80 -9.34 -4.15
C LYS A 338 16.73 -8.40 -4.68
N GLN A 339 15.49 -8.86 -4.78
CA GLN A 339 14.34 -8.04 -5.16
C GLN A 339 14.13 -6.89 -4.16
N MET A 340 14.19 -7.18 -2.88
CA MET A 340 14.09 -6.19 -1.81
C MET A 340 15.25 -5.19 -1.82
N GLU A 341 16.49 -5.64 -2.05
CA GLU A 341 17.66 -4.75 -2.20
C GLU A 341 17.50 -3.82 -3.42
N LYS A 342 17.01 -4.34 -4.55
CA LYS A 342 16.66 -3.53 -5.72
C LYS A 342 15.57 -2.52 -5.40
N ALA A 343 14.55 -2.90 -4.62
CA ALA A 343 13.51 -1.97 -4.18
C ALA A 343 14.07 -0.88 -3.25
N LEU A 344 14.93 -1.23 -2.29
CA LEU A 344 15.59 -0.28 -1.38
C LEU A 344 16.43 0.75 -2.13
N LYS A 345 17.09 0.34 -3.20
CA LYS A 345 17.94 1.22 -4.01
C LYS A 345 17.15 2.14 -4.94
N ASN A 346 16.03 1.67 -5.51
CA ASN A 346 15.37 2.35 -6.62
C ASN A 346 13.97 2.90 -6.30
N ASN A 347 13.28 2.36 -5.29
CA ASN A 347 11.88 2.69 -5.00
C ASN A 347 11.70 3.40 -3.64
N ALA A 348 12.79 3.75 -2.95
CA ALA A 348 12.69 4.60 -1.77
C ALA A 348 12.20 6.00 -2.16
N LYS A 349 11.21 6.55 -1.44
CA LYS A 349 10.66 7.87 -1.75
C LYS A 349 11.71 8.93 -1.44
N MET A 350 11.96 9.80 -2.42
CA MET A 350 12.90 10.90 -2.26
C MET A 350 12.25 11.98 -1.39
N THR A 351 12.99 12.45 -0.39
CA THR A 351 12.63 13.58 0.47
C THR A 351 13.71 14.64 0.36
N THR A 352 13.32 15.90 0.49
CA THR A 352 14.23 17.05 0.57
C THR A 352 14.54 17.44 2.02
N LYS A 353 13.86 16.82 2.98
CA LYS A 353 13.99 17.08 4.41
C LYS A 353 15.19 16.34 4.98
N ASN A 354 15.94 16.98 5.86
CA ASN A 354 17.04 16.34 6.58
C ASN A 354 16.46 15.37 7.62
N ILE A 355 16.88 14.11 7.58
CA ILE A 355 16.34 13.06 8.44
C ILE A 355 17.44 12.49 9.32
N THR A 356 17.15 12.34 10.60
CA THR A 356 18.00 11.57 11.52
C THR A 356 17.25 10.32 11.96
N VAL A 357 17.75 9.16 11.54
CA VAL A 357 17.23 7.84 11.92
C VAL A 357 18.06 7.30 13.07
N ILE A 358 17.39 6.86 14.13
CA ILE A 358 17.99 6.29 15.33
C ILE A 358 17.43 4.90 15.52
N VAL A 359 18.30 3.89 15.60
CA VAL A 359 17.92 2.49 15.82
C VAL A 359 18.38 2.06 17.21
N ASP A 360 17.43 1.78 18.11
CA ASP A 360 17.71 1.12 19.39
C ASP A 360 17.76 -0.40 19.18
N CYS A 361 18.96 -0.98 19.28
CA CYS A 361 19.15 -2.42 19.05
C CYS A 361 18.51 -3.30 20.13
N HIS A 362 18.17 -2.73 21.28
CA HIS A 362 17.68 -3.47 22.43
C HIS A 362 16.48 -4.36 22.07
N LYS A 363 16.67 -5.68 22.23
CA LYS A 363 15.68 -6.75 21.96
C LYS A 363 15.20 -6.90 20.51
N LEU A 364 15.77 -6.21 19.52
CA LEU A 364 15.34 -6.33 18.12
C LEU A 364 15.49 -7.75 17.57
N SER A 365 16.67 -8.36 17.73
CA SER A 365 16.97 -9.71 17.21
C SER A 365 16.14 -10.82 17.87
N SER A 366 15.67 -10.58 19.10
CA SER A 366 14.84 -11.53 19.86
C SER A 366 13.32 -11.32 19.67
N SER A 367 12.91 -10.28 18.95
CA SER A 367 11.50 -9.87 18.85
C SER A 367 10.93 -10.01 17.43
N TYR A 368 9.62 -10.10 17.35
CA TYR A 368 8.85 -10.09 16.11
C TYR A 368 7.87 -8.92 16.10
N CYS A 369 7.49 -8.47 14.90
CA CYS A 369 6.56 -7.37 14.75
C CYS A 369 5.13 -7.73 15.19
N SER A 370 4.40 -6.81 15.83
CA SER A 370 3.05 -7.09 16.38
C SER A 370 1.99 -7.48 15.34
N HIS A 371 1.91 -6.76 14.22
CA HIS A 371 0.90 -6.95 13.17
C HIS A 371 1.24 -8.12 12.22
N LYS A 372 2.49 -8.17 11.73
CA LYS A 372 3.02 -9.28 10.93
C LYS A 372 4.01 -10.07 11.78
N ARG A 373 3.49 -10.93 12.66
CA ARG A 373 4.29 -11.71 13.63
C ARG A 373 5.36 -12.61 13.05
N PHE A 374 5.36 -12.83 11.73
CA PHE A 374 6.40 -13.56 11.02
C PHE A 374 7.55 -12.67 10.53
N VAL A 375 7.50 -11.35 10.74
CA VAL A 375 8.58 -10.42 10.41
C VAL A 375 9.43 -10.23 11.66
N GLN A 376 10.73 -10.53 11.57
CA GLN A 376 11.67 -10.25 12.66
C GLN A 376 11.88 -8.74 12.80
N ALA A 377 11.97 -8.24 14.04
CA ALA A 377 12.05 -6.81 14.30
C ALA A 377 13.37 -6.19 13.83
N ASP A 378 14.50 -6.92 13.93
CA ASP A 378 15.79 -6.50 13.36
C ASP A 378 15.72 -6.25 11.84
N MET A 379 15.04 -7.12 11.10
CA MET A 379 14.81 -6.99 9.67
C MET A 379 13.98 -5.76 9.33
N ALA A 380 12.88 -5.56 10.05
CA ALA A 380 12.02 -4.39 9.87
C ALA A 380 12.77 -3.09 10.19
N ALA A 381 13.59 -3.08 11.25
CA ALA A 381 14.42 -1.94 11.62
C ALA A 381 15.49 -1.64 10.55
N ALA A 382 16.22 -2.65 10.09
CA ALA A 382 17.25 -2.50 9.05
C ALA A 382 16.66 -1.96 7.74
N VAL A 383 15.53 -2.51 7.29
CA VAL A 383 14.85 -2.05 6.07
C VAL A 383 14.33 -0.63 6.22
N THR A 384 13.78 -0.26 7.38
CA THR A 384 13.32 1.10 7.64
C THR A 384 14.49 2.09 7.68
N ALA A 385 15.59 1.71 8.33
CA ALA A 385 16.79 2.54 8.40
C ALA A 385 17.42 2.77 7.03
N LEU A 386 17.56 1.72 6.22
CA LEU A 386 18.08 1.83 4.84
C LEU A 386 17.10 2.55 3.90
N TYR A 387 15.79 2.42 4.11
CA TYR A 387 14.80 3.17 3.33
C TYR A 387 15.05 4.67 3.40
N PHE A 388 15.29 5.19 4.62
CA PHE A 388 15.61 6.61 4.81
C PHE A 388 17.07 6.92 4.47
N GLY A 389 18.01 6.04 4.81
CA GLY A 389 19.44 6.21 4.54
C GLY A 389 19.81 6.24 3.05
N ASN A 390 18.99 5.65 2.18
CA ASN A 390 19.17 5.68 0.73
C ASN A 390 18.51 6.89 0.03
N THR A 391 17.92 7.83 0.78
CA THR A 391 17.33 9.04 0.20
C THR A 391 18.40 10.07 -0.18
N LEU A 392 18.08 11.03 -1.07
CA LEU A 392 18.99 12.09 -1.48
C LEU A 392 19.24 13.16 -0.41
N ALA A 393 18.40 13.24 0.62
CA ALA A 393 18.55 14.21 1.69
C ALA A 393 19.78 13.91 2.55
N ASN A 394 20.27 14.93 3.27
CA ASN A 394 21.28 14.72 4.30
C ASN A 394 20.67 13.85 5.42
N THR A 395 20.91 12.54 5.32
CA THR A 395 20.35 11.54 6.23
C THR A 395 21.45 10.99 7.11
N LYS A 396 21.26 11.11 8.42
CA LYS A 396 22.12 10.49 9.43
C LYS A 396 21.42 9.24 9.95
N VAL A 397 22.08 8.10 9.91
CA VAL A 397 21.55 6.85 10.48
C VAL A 397 22.47 6.42 11.62
N LEU A 398 21.93 6.38 12.83
CA LEU A 398 22.65 6.03 14.05
C LEU A 398 22.14 4.70 14.58
N ILE A 399 23.06 3.80 14.92
CA ILE A 399 22.77 2.51 15.53
C ILE A 399 23.26 2.56 16.97
N PHE A 400 22.33 2.51 17.93
CA PHE A 400 22.61 2.53 19.36
C PHE A 400 22.64 1.11 19.93
N LYS A 401 23.65 0.86 20.77
CA LYS A 401 23.88 -0.38 21.52
C LYS A 401 24.22 -0.05 22.97
N GLY A 402 23.20 0.00 23.82
CA GLY A 402 23.37 0.40 25.21
C GLY A 402 23.86 1.85 25.30
N ILE A 403 25.11 2.04 25.72
CA ILE A 403 25.70 3.38 25.94
C ILE A 403 26.45 3.94 24.72
N CYS A 404 26.70 3.13 23.70
CA CYS A 404 27.47 3.53 22.52
C CYS A 404 26.55 3.66 21.30
N HIS A 405 26.91 4.54 20.37
CA HIS A 405 26.30 4.59 19.05
C HIS A 405 27.36 4.69 17.95
N GLN A 406 26.97 4.32 16.74
CA GLN A 406 27.80 4.42 15.55
C GLN A 406 26.98 4.94 14.36
N TYR A 407 27.63 5.71 13.48
CA TYR A 407 27.02 6.15 12.23
C TYR A 407 27.10 5.04 11.19
N LEU A 408 25.99 4.82 10.50
CA LEU A 408 25.96 3.95 9.35
C LEU A 408 26.67 4.62 8.17
N GLN A 409 27.60 3.88 7.55
CA GLN A 409 28.30 4.39 6.38
C GLN A 409 27.36 4.47 5.17
N PRO A 410 27.54 5.44 4.27
CA PRO A 410 26.78 5.48 3.02
C PRO A 410 26.96 4.17 2.24
N ARG A 411 25.89 3.72 1.57
CA ARG A 411 25.88 2.49 0.74
C ARG A 411 26.15 1.18 1.51
N THR A 412 25.94 1.16 2.82
CA THR A 412 26.01 -0.07 3.62
C THR A 412 24.97 -1.08 3.11
N SER A 413 25.34 -2.36 3.00
CA SER A 413 24.43 -3.41 2.54
C SER A 413 23.44 -3.81 3.63
N LEU A 414 22.34 -4.45 3.23
CA LEU A 414 21.34 -4.95 4.19
C LEU A 414 21.91 -5.95 5.19
N ASP A 415 22.82 -6.83 4.75
CA ASP A 415 23.48 -7.80 5.62
C ASP A 415 24.39 -7.15 6.64
N ASP A 416 25.13 -6.12 6.23
CA ASP A 416 26.00 -5.38 7.13
C ASP A 416 25.16 -4.70 8.22
N VAL A 417 24.06 -4.03 7.87
CA VAL A 417 23.14 -3.43 8.87
C VAL A 417 22.59 -4.48 9.82
N LEU A 418 22.16 -5.63 9.29
CA LEU A 418 21.67 -6.73 10.12
C LEU A 418 22.75 -7.24 11.06
N SER A 419 23.99 -7.43 10.60
CA SER A 419 25.10 -7.86 11.44
C SER A 419 25.40 -6.85 12.56
N LEU A 420 25.28 -5.55 12.26
CA LEU A 420 25.42 -4.48 13.23
C LEU A 420 24.30 -4.52 14.27
N ILE A 421 23.05 -4.75 13.88
CA ILE A 421 21.92 -4.85 14.84
C ILE A 421 22.01 -6.15 15.66
N SER A 422 22.36 -7.27 15.04
CA SER A 422 22.33 -8.60 15.67
C SER A 422 23.44 -8.83 16.70
N THR A 423 24.54 -8.08 16.62
CA THR A 423 25.67 -8.17 17.57
C THR A 423 25.44 -7.42 18.88
N ASP A 424 24.19 -7.07 19.21
CA ASP A 424 23.87 -6.40 20.47
C ASP A 424 24.04 -7.37 21.66
N THR A 425 25.16 -7.23 22.35
CA THR A 425 25.48 -7.92 23.61
C THR A 425 25.05 -7.13 24.83
N ALA A 426 24.53 -5.90 24.66
CA ALA A 426 24.15 -5.05 25.78
C ALA A 426 22.75 -5.43 26.29
N GLY A 427 22.68 -5.98 27.51
CA GLY A 427 21.41 -6.32 28.16
C GLY A 427 20.53 -5.11 28.53
N SER A 428 20.96 -3.88 28.23
CA SER A 428 20.34 -2.62 28.67
C SER A 428 19.79 -1.79 27.49
N SER A 429 18.65 -1.14 27.69
CA SER A 429 18.06 -0.21 26.71
C SER A 429 18.92 1.03 26.50
N SER A 430 18.95 1.53 25.27
CA SER A 430 19.68 2.75 24.88
C SER A 430 18.88 4.05 25.15
N THR A 431 17.75 3.97 25.87
CA THR A 431 16.80 5.09 26.06
C THR A 431 17.47 6.38 26.52
N ARG A 432 18.35 6.29 27.53
CA ARG A 432 19.03 7.48 28.09
C ARG A 432 19.93 8.15 27.06
N GLU A 433 20.77 7.38 26.38
CA GLU A 433 21.71 7.93 25.40
C GLU A 433 21.01 8.49 24.16
N ILE A 434 19.92 7.85 23.73
CA ILE A 434 19.06 8.40 22.68
C ILE A 434 18.47 9.74 23.13
N GLY A 435 17.99 9.83 24.37
CA GLY A 435 17.48 11.08 24.94
C GLY A 435 18.54 12.19 25.02
N LEU A 436 19.79 11.85 25.37
CA LEU A 436 20.91 12.79 25.36
C LEU A 436 21.26 13.25 23.94
N TYR A 437 21.29 12.31 22.99
CA TYR A 437 21.54 12.64 21.58
C TYR A 437 20.45 13.55 21.01
N LEU A 438 19.18 13.28 21.30
CA LEU A 438 18.01 14.08 20.91
C LEU A 438 17.87 15.41 21.65
N SER A 439 18.83 15.79 22.50
CA SER A 439 18.79 17.10 23.17
C SER A 439 19.02 18.21 22.15
N PRO A 440 18.25 19.31 22.16
CA PRO A 440 18.52 20.47 21.30
C PRO A 440 19.89 21.11 21.55
N THR A 441 20.50 20.85 22.71
CA THR A 441 21.87 21.28 23.02
C THR A 441 22.93 20.55 22.21
N ASN A 442 22.60 19.39 21.63
CA ASN A 442 23.47 18.67 20.72
C ASN A 442 23.42 19.35 19.34
N SER A 443 24.52 19.98 18.93
CA SER A 443 24.62 20.73 17.67
C SER A 443 24.30 19.87 16.43
N GLU A 444 24.48 18.56 16.50
CA GLU A 444 24.18 17.63 15.41
C GLU A 444 22.68 17.45 15.13
N THR A 445 21.81 17.89 16.05
CA THR A 445 20.35 17.79 15.93
C THR A 445 19.72 19.00 15.26
N LEU A 446 20.44 20.12 15.20
CA LEU A 446 19.89 21.42 14.79
C LEU A 446 19.52 21.50 13.31
N ASP A 447 20.17 20.68 12.47
CA ASP A 447 19.91 20.59 11.03
C ASP A 447 18.85 19.55 10.67
N THR A 448 18.24 18.86 11.64
CA THR A 448 17.27 17.80 11.38
C THR A 448 15.86 18.38 11.26
N ASP A 449 15.10 17.90 10.27
CA ASP A 449 13.68 18.23 10.08
C ASP A 449 12.75 17.11 10.58
N LEU A 450 13.21 15.86 10.55
CA LEU A 450 12.49 14.68 11.05
C LEU A 450 13.43 13.72 11.78
N PHE A 451 13.11 13.39 13.02
CA PHE A 451 13.69 12.28 13.75
C PHE A 451 12.85 11.01 13.56
N VAL A 452 13.49 9.88 13.26
CA VAL A 452 12.85 8.57 13.18
C VAL A 452 13.52 7.63 14.18
N VAL A 453 12.88 7.38 15.31
CA VAL A 453 13.39 6.50 16.36
C VAL A 453 12.75 5.12 16.22
N ILE A 454 13.54 4.08 16.04
CA ILE A 454 13.10 2.72 15.74
C ILE A 454 13.60 1.78 16.84
N GLY A 455 12.71 0.95 17.37
CA GLY A 455 13.11 -0.09 18.33
C GLY A 455 12.07 -1.19 18.48
N ALA A 456 12.43 -2.21 19.24
CA ALA A 456 11.50 -3.31 19.54
C ALA A 456 10.29 -2.78 20.33
N ASN A 457 10.52 -2.03 21.40
CA ASN A 457 9.47 -1.38 22.19
C ASN A 457 9.91 0.04 22.55
N ILE A 458 9.36 1.04 21.87
CA ILE A 458 9.69 2.45 22.12
C ILE A 458 8.61 3.05 23.04
N ASN A 459 9.01 3.49 24.24
CA ASN A 459 8.15 4.33 25.06
C ASN A 459 8.41 5.81 24.74
N TYR A 460 7.55 6.40 23.89
CA TYR A 460 7.74 7.76 23.40
C TYR A 460 7.72 8.82 24.51
N GLU A 461 7.03 8.56 25.63
CA GLU A 461 6.96 9.45 26.80
C GLU A 461 8.35 9.80 27.35
N ASN A 462 9.30 8.87 27.25
CA ASN A 462 10.68 9.08 27.69
C ASN A 462 11.40 10.19 26.90
N TYR A 463 10.89 10.55 25.71
CA TYR A 463 11.48 11.53 24.81
C TYR A 463 10.63 12.79 24.65
N MET A 464 9.45 12.87 25.29
CA MET A 464 8.55 14.02 25.09
C MET A 464 9.15 15.33 25.54
N LYS A 465 10.02 15.32 26.56
CA LYS A 465 10.79 16.49 26.95
C LYS A 465 11.66 17.00 25.79
N ASN A 466 12.35 16.11 25.07
CA ASN A 466 13.15 16.48 23.90
C ASN A 466 12.30 17.10 22.79
N VAL A 467 11.09 16.54 22.55
CA VAL A 467 10.15 17.10 21.57
C VAL A 467 9.76 18.53 21.95
N GLU A 468 9.40 18.75 23.22
CA GLU A 468 9.01 20.06 23.74
C GLU A 468 10.16 21.08 23.70
N ASP A 469 11.38 20.65 24.08
CA ASP A 469 12.56 21.49 24.11
C ASP A 469 12.96 21.88 22.67
N HIS A 470 12.93 20.94 21.72
CA HIS A 470 13.13 21.25 20.30
C HIS A 470 12.09 22.24 19.74
N GLY A 471 10.82 22.14 20.14
CA GLY A 471 9.78 23.08 19.73
C GLY A 471 10.01 24.53 20.22
N LYS A 472 10.79 24.71 21.29
CA LYS A 472 11.13 26.03 21.86
C LYS A 472 12.48 26.55 21.36
N GLU A 473 13.47 25.67 21.25
CA GLU A 473 14.87 26.03 21.08
C GLU A 473 15.39 25.84 19.65
N ASN A 474 14.79 24.92 18.88
CA ASN A 474 15.21 24.67 17.49
C ASN A 474 14.31 25.47 16.51
N PRO A 475 14.85 26.44 15.75
CA PRO A 475 14.09 27.22 14.78
C PRO A 475 13.40 26.40 13.70
N ARG A 476 13.90 25.19 13.40
CA ARG A 476 13.30 24.28 12.41
C ARG A 476 12.07 23.54 12.92
N ALA A 477 11.87 23.48 14.24
CA ALA A 477 10.79 22.73 14.88
C ALA A 477 10.64 21.30 14.30
N PRO A 478 11.64 20.42 14.52
CA PRO A 478 11.64 19.08 13.93
C PRO A 478 10.44 18.25 14.36
N LYS A 479 10.02 17.35 13.48
CA LYS A 479 9.02 16.33 13.79
C LYS A 479 9.67 15.05 14.29
N PHE A 480 8.88 14.22 14.98
CA PHE A 480 9.33 12.98 15.59
C PHE A 480 8.43 11.82 15.19
N ALA A 481 9.02 10.75 14.65
CA ALA A 481 8.36 9.49 14.39
C ALA A 481 8.95 8.40 15.28
N PHE A 482 8.15 7.86 16.22
CA PHE A 482 8.55 6.78 17.11
C PHE A 482 7.95 5.45 16.63
N CYS A 483 8.82 4.54 16.22
CA CYS A 483 8.46 3.28 15.60
C CYS A 483 8.65 2.12 16.60
N SER A 484 7.55 1.69 17.22
CA SER A 484 7.53 0.55 18.12
C SER A 484 7.16 -0.72 17.34
N LEU A 485 8.16 -1.50 16.92
CA LEU A 485 7.96 -2.67 16.06
C LEU A 485 7.22 -3.81 16.76
N GLY A 486 7.42 -3.97 18.07
CA GLY A 486 6.73 -4.91 18.95
C GLY A 486 5.29 -4.50 19.28
N GLY A 487 4.86 -3.32 18.83
CA GLY A 487 3.51 -2.80 19.00
C GLY A 487 3.37 -1.80 20.14
N ILE A 488 2.20 -1.20 20.17
CA ILE A 488 1.71 -0.28 21.20
C ILE A 488 0.37 -0.84 21.68
N PRO A 489 0.13 -0.95 22.99
CA PRO A 489 -1.16 -1.40 23.52
C PRO A 489 -2.33 -0.53 23.04
N ASN A 490 -3.45 -1.15 22.68
CA ASN A 490 -4.62 -0.48 22.10
C ASN A 490 -5.43 0.34 23.13
N ASP A 491 -5.21 0.11 24.42
CA ASP A 491 -5.92 0.74 25.54
C ASP A 491 -5.27 2.07 25.99
N ARG A 492 -4.15 2.46 25.38
CA ARG A 492 -3.48 3.71 25.69
C ARG A 492 -4.15 4.88 24.98
N THR A 493 -4.44 5.92 25.74
CA THR A 493 -4.83 7.22 25.23
C THR A 493 -3.60 8.12 25.15
N PHE A 494 -3.50 8.90 24.07
CA PHE A 494 -2.36 9.76 23.81
C PHE A 494 -2.83 11.22 23.74
N LYS A 495 -2.13 12.12 24.45
CA LYS A 495 -2.35 13.56 24.31
C LYS A 495 -1.92 14.00 22.91
N TYR A 496 -2.84 14.59 22.15
CA TYR A 496 -2.58 15.05 20.78
C TYR A 496 -1.37 15.99 20.70
N ASP A 497 -0.49 15.71 19.75
CA ASP A 497 0.65 16.54 19.37
C ASP A 497 0.77 16.54 17.84
N LYS A 498 0.86 17.70 17.20
CA LYS A 498 0.94 17.77 15.72
C LYS A 498 2.31 17.29 15.18
N ASP A 499 3.36 17.33 15.99
CA ASP A 499 4.74 17.09 15.57
C ASP A 499 5.22 15.66 15.91
N VAL A 500 4.35 14.83 16.51
CA VAL A 500 4.66 13.44 16.89
C VAL A 500 3.83 12.41 16.09
N LEU A 501 4.48 11.41 15.52
CA LEU A 501 3.85 10.23 14.93
C LEU A 501 4.31 8.97 15.69
N LEU A 502 3.37 8.11 16.06
CA LEU A 502 3.68 6.80 16.63
C LEU A 502 3.31 5.71 15.64
N THR A 503 4.11 4.66 15.49
CA THR A 503 3.74 3.49 14.69
C THR A 503 3.73 2.23 15.54
N SER A 504 2.63 1.47 15.51
CA SER A 504 2.44 0.24 16.28
C SER A 504 2.64 -1.01 15.40
N GLY A 505 3.88 -1.45 15.24
CA GLY A 505 4.23 -2.60 14.39
C GLY A 505 4.80 -2.21 13.03
N PHE A 506 4.70 -3.14 12.07
CA PHE A 506 5.29 -3.02 10.73
C PHE A 506 4.33 -3.57 9.66
N ASP A 507 4.09 -2.78 8.61
CA ASP A 507 3.44 -3.22 7.37
C ASP A 507 4.07 -2.54 6.13
N ASP A 508 3.44 -2.74 4.98
CA ASP A 508 3.94 -2.28 3.69
C ASP A 508 3.89 -0.75 3.50
N LYS A 509 3.27 -0.01 4.44
CA LYS A 509 2.99 1.42 4.33
C LYS A 509 3.76 2.27 5.33
N VAL A 510 4.31 1.65 6.38
CA VAL A 510 4.92 2.37 7.50
C VAL A 510 5.98 3.38 7.07
N CYS A 511 6.87 3.02 6.13
CA CYS A 511 7.93 3.91 5.65
C CYS A 511 7.36 5.08 4.82
N GLU A 512 6.34 4.82 4.01
CA GLU A 512 5.66 5.86 3.22
C GLU A 512 4.89 6.84 4.10
N ILE A 513 4.29 6.35 5.19
CA ILE A 513 3.58 7.18 6.17
C ILE A 513 4.56 8.10 6.89
N ILE A 514 5.68 7.56 7.40
CA ILE A 514 6.70 8.36 8.08
C ILE A 514 7.27 9.42 7.12
N ALA A 515 7.59 9.04 5.88
CA ALA A 515 8.08 9.95 4.85
C ALA A 515 7.06 11.02 4.44
N SER A 516 5.77 10.71 4.51
CA SER A 516 4.71 11.67 4.17
C SER A 516 4.34 12.56 5.35
N PHE A 517 4.52 12.07 6.58
CA PHE A 517 4.36 12.85 7.81
C PHE A 517 5.35 14.02 7.90
N SER A 518 6.58 13.87 7.38
CA SER A 518 7.51 15.02 7.31
C SER A 518 6.97 16.18 6.49
N ASN A 519 6.18 15.89 5.45
CA ASN A 519 5.69 16.89 4.50
C ASN A 519 4.43 17.63 4.97
N PHE A 520 3.68 17.06 5.93
CA PHE A 520 2.32 17.50 6.25
C PHE A 520 2.15 18.49 7.39
#